data_AF-A0A1Y3N7Z1-F1
#
_entry.id   AF-A0A1Y3N7Z1-F1
#
_cell.length_a   1.000
_cell.length_b   1.000
_cell.length_c   1.000
_cell.angle_alpha   90.00
_cell.angle_beta   90.00
_cell.angle_gamma   90.00
#
_symmetry.space_group_name_H-M   'P 1'
#
loop_
_entity.id
_entity.type
_entity.pdbx_description
1 polymer ?
#
loop_
_entity_poly.entity_id
_entity_poly.type
_entity_poly.pdbx_seq_one_letter_code
_entity_poly.pdbx_strand_id
1 'polypeptide(L)'
;MGEKWRANVAYGPAGTRVEYEGTVYELIQPHTSQIGWEPTMTPALWRVARNQDSGSSHHSSDHHHSDHHHSSDHHSSDHHHSDHHHSEEKPQQQQQQQPQQQQQPQPQQFQQQQNVVAGGIPYQWVEFNGNFPQNVVSQSNSLGKTFVVARAEVQGGKHPGYADIRNKNCYTSYGGKEVEAKKYEVLVCEPSRYQWTQCSNPQNINGNPIQGGNENDNTPLYVCKINRDGVPYFGKTSPKASCAYYGFNGKEHKVENFEVLTFH
;
A
#
# COMPACT_ATOMS: atom_id res chain seq x y z
N MET A 1 14.86 20.33 -3.68
CA MET A 1 14.20 19.10 -4.18
C MET A 1 14.19 18.10 -3.05
N GLY A 2 13.01 17.64 -2.63
CA GLY A 2 12.90 16.62 -1.59
C GLY A 2 13.27 15.23 -2.14
N GLU A 3 13.60 14.29 -1.27
CA GLU A 3 13.75 12.89 -1.67
C GLU A 3 12.40 12.35 -2.15
N LYS A 4 12.35 11.55 -3.22
CA LYS A 4 11.06 10.96 -3.66
C LYS A 4 10.55 9.97 -2.63
N TRP A 5 9.25 10.01 -2.33
CA TRP A 5 8.63 9.05 -1.42
C TRP A 5 8.81 7.62 -1.96
N ARG A 6 9.13 6.71 -1.05
CA ARG A 6 9.31 5.28 -1.31
C ARG A 6 8.62 4.51 -0.20
N ALA A 7 7.98 3.39 -0.55
CA ALA A 7 7.47 2.46 0.42
C ALA A 7 8.59 1.62 1.07
N ASN A 8 8.34 1.08 2.27
CA ASN A 8 9.24 0.25 3.05
C ASN A 8 10.57 0.96 3.42
N VAL A 9 10.54 2.28 3.61
CA VAL A 9 11.69 3.11 4.03
C VAL A 9 11.39 3.74 5.38
N ALA A 10 12.34 3.70 6.30
CA ALA A 10 12.23 4.41 7.58
C ALA A 10 12.41 5.92 7.36
N TYR A 11 11.36 6.69 7.64
CA TYR A 11 11.38 8.14 7.59
C TYR A 11 11.43 8.74 8.99
N GLY A 12 12.40 9.63 9.20
CA GLY A 12 12.58 10.41 10.42
C GLY A 12 13.76 11.38 10.27
N PRO A 13 13.88 12.41 11.12
CA PRO A 13 12.92 12.85 12.15
C PRO A 13 11.68 13.55 11.55
N ALA A 14 10.70 13.92 12.38
CA ALA A 14 9.58 14.75 11.94
C ALA A 14 10.10 16.05 11.29
N GLY A 15 9.41 16.53 10.25
CA GLY A 15 9.90 17.62 9.40
C GLY A 15 10.66 17.17 8.15
N THR A 16 11.07 15.89 8.04
CA THR A 16 11.65 15.33 6.80
C THR A 16 10.70 15.54 5.64
N ARG A 17 11.23 16.01 4.49
CA ARG A 17 10.44 16.34 3.31
C ARG A 17 10.64 15.33 2.20
N VAL A 18 9.54 14.83 1.66
CA VAL A 18 9.52 13.92 0.52
C VAL A 18 8.66 14.48 -0.59
N GLU A 19 8.94 14.10 -1.83
CA GLU A 19 8.13 14.44 -3.00
C GLU A 19 7.25 13.25 -3.41
N TYR A 20 5.95 13.47 -3.57
CA TYR A 20 4.98 12.48 -4.05
C TYR A 20 3.97 13.14 -4.99
N GLU A 21 3.79 12.56 -6.18
CA GLU A 21 2.99 13.13 -7.30
C GLU A 21 3.31 14.62 -7.61
N GLY A 22 4.58 15.02 -7.51
CA GLY A 22 5.02 16.41 -7.76
C GLY A 22 4.70 17.39 -6.63
N THR A 23 4.12 16.93 -5.53
CA THR A 23 3.86 17.73 -4.32
C THR A 23 4.86 17.36 -3.23
N VAL A 24 5.42 18.35 -2.54
CA VAL A 24 6.30 18.13 -1.40
C VAL A 24 5.45 17.95 -0.14
N TYR A 25 5.67 16.85 0.56
CA TYR A 25 5.06 16.53 1.84
C TYR A 25 6.10 16.54 2.95
N GLU A 26 5.69 17.03 4.11
CA GLU A 26 6.46 17.04 5.35
C GLU A 26 5.95 15.92 6.26
N LEU A 27 6.90 15.17 6.81
CA LEU A 27 6.66 14.09 7.76
C LEU A 27 6.15 14.66 9.09
N ILE A 28 4.96 14.22 9.53
CA ILE A 28 4.38 14.63 10.82
C ILE A 28 4.90 13.73 11.95
N GLN A 29 4.93 12.41 11.72
CA GLN A 29 5.32 11.41 12.70
C GLN A 29 6.37 10.46 12.11
N PRO A 30 7.53 10.23 12.76
CA PRO A 30 8.50 9.24 12.32
C PRO A 30 7.88 7.84 12.19
N HIS A 31 8.06 7.19 11.06
CA HIS A 31 7.49 5.87 10.78
C HIS A 31 8.29 5.16 9.68
N THR A 32 8.09 3.85 9.55
CA THR A 32 8.49 3.11 8.35
C THR A 32 7.33 3.15 7.36
N SER A 33 7.54 3.75 6.18
CA SER A 33 6.51 3.83 5.15
C SER A 33 6.08 2.43 4.71
N GLN A 34 4.82 2.30 4.30
CA GLN A 34 4.25 1.06 3.78
C GLN A 34 3.47 1.36 2.50
N ILE A 35 3.19 0.32 1.71
CA ILE A 35 2.37 0.47 0.51
C ILE A 35 0.91 0.71 0.93
N GLY A 36 0.26 1.68 0.31
CA GLY A 36 -1.01 2.22 0.77
C GLY A 36 -0.88 3.35 1.80
N TRP A 37 0.34 3.64 2.27
CA TRP A 37 0.64 4.78 3.15
C TRP A 37 1.29 5.93 2.38
N GLU A 38 0.89 6.10 1.12
CA GLU A 38 1.33 7.23 0.32
C GLU A 38 0.86 8.54 0.99
N PRO A 39 1.59 9.66 0.82
CA PRO A 39 1.24 10.93 1.44
C PRO A 39 -0.19 11.41 1.18
N THR A 40 -0.77 11.07 0.02
CA THR A 40 -2.17 11.38 -0.31
C THR A 40 -3.17 10.50 0.45
N MET A 41 -2.78 9.29 0.85
CA MET A 41 -3.64 8.30 1.50
C MET A 41 -3.57 8.39 3.03
N THR A 42 -2.51 9.00 3.58
CA THR A 42 -2.26 9.05 5.03
C THR A 42 -1.98 10.48 5.56
N PRO A 43 -3.00 11.38 5.58
CA PRO A 43 -2.82 12.77 6.06
C PRO A 43 -2.41 12.90 7.54
N ALA A 44 -2.56 11.84 8.33
CA ALA A 44 -2.10 11.80 9.72
C ALA A 44 -0.56 11.65 9.82
N LEU A 45 0.08 11.07 8.81
CA LEU A 45 1.53 10.86 8.76
C LEU A 45 2.24 11.94 7.94
N TRP A 46 1.53 12.55 6.99
CA TRP A 46 2.09 13.49 6.02
C TRP A 46 1.23 14.75 5.89
N ARG A 47 1.87 15.91 5.82
CA ARG A 47 1.23 17.21 5.53
C ARG A 47 1.87 17.82 4.28
N VAL A 48 1.10 18.50 3.44
CA VAL A 48 1.66 19.28 2.31
C VAL A 48 2.59 20.37 2.85
N ALA A 49 3.86 20.36 2.42
CA ALA A 49 4.82 21.39 2.75
C ALA A 49 4.48 22.66 1.97
N ARG A 50 4.03 23.71 2.66
CA ARG A 50 3.79 25.01 2.03
C ARG A 50 5.14 25.64 1.67
N ASN A 51 5.37 25.92 0.39
CA ASN A 51 6.52 26.72 -0.03
C ASN A 51 6.36 28.13 0.55
N GLN A 52 7.27 28.51 1.45
CA GLN A 52 7.45 29.90 1.82
C GLN A 52 8.33 30.55 0.76
N ASP A 53 7.70 31.26 -0.18
CA ASP A 53 8.35 32.40 -0.82
C ASP A 53 7.31 33.52 -1.06
N SER A 54 7.36 34.51 -0.16
CA SER A 54 7.34 35.96 -0.39
C SER A 54 6.27 36.62 -1.30
N GLY A 55 5.38 37.42 -0.69
CA GLY A 55 5.01 38.76 -1.22
C GLY A 55 3.53 39.09 -1.49
N SER A 56 2.91 39.81 -0.54
CA SER A 56 1.79 40.80 -0.63
C SER A 56 1.20 41.13 -2.02
N SER A 57 -0.13 41.31 -2.20
CA SER A 57 -0.89 42.46 -1.66
C SER A 57 -2.41 42.41 -1.95
N HIS A 58 -3.19 42.86 -0.95
CA HIS A 58 -4.44 43.65 -1.02
C HIS A 58 -5.62 43.21 -1.92
N HIS A 59 -6.74 42.87 -1.28
CA HIS A 59 -7.91 43.77 -1.29
C HIS A 59 -8.87 43.45 -0.14
N SER A 60 -8.92 44.36 0.83
CA SER A 60 -10.05 44.50 1.76
C SER A 60 -11.25 45.07 1.00
N SER A 61 -12.44 44.57 1.33
CA SER A 61 -13.61 45.41 1.50
C SER A 61 -14.62 44.68 2.38
N ASP A 62 -14.94 45.33 3.48
CA ASP A 62 -15.99 45.06 4.46
C ASP A 62 -17.35 44.73 3.83
N HIS A 63 -18.27 44.16 4.62
CA HIS A 63 -19.57 44.77 4.91
C HIS A 63 -20.31 44.03 6.06
N HIS A 64 -20.89 44.86 6.94
CA HIS A 64 -21.65 44.61 8.17
C HIS A 64 -22.97 43.83 7.96
N HIS A 65 -23.44 43.09 8.99
CA HIS A 65 -24.55 43.53 9.86
C HIS A 65 -24.94 42.55 11.00
N SER A 66 -24.92 43.11 12.22
CA SER A 66 -25.84 43.00 13.38
C SER A 66 -26.42 41.66 13.88
N ASP A 67 -26.07 41.39 15.16
CA ASP A 67 -26.93 41.18 16.34
C ASP A 67 -28.24 40.41 16.22
N HIS A 68 -28.41 39.40 17.07
CA HIS A 68 -29.63 39.24 17.89
C HIS A 68 -29.38 38.47 19.19
N HIS A 69 -29.73 39.15 20.29
CA HIS A 69 -29.87 38.65 21.65
C HIS A 69 -31.09 37.72 21.80
N HIS A 70 -31.02 36.69 22.65
CA HIS A 70 -32.03 36.51 23.70
C HIS A 70 -31.57 35.63 24.88
N SER A 71 -31.84 36.17 26.06
CA SER A 71 -31.69 35.67 27.43
C SER A 71 -32.91 34.78 27.76
N SER A 72 -32.73 33.59 28.34
CA SER A 72 -32.84 33.23 29.78
C SER A 72 -34.18 32.60 30.20
N ASP A 73 -34.03 31.72 31.21
CA ASP A 73 -34.97 31.43 32.31
C ASP A 73 -35.84 30.16 32.33
N HIS A 74 -35.49 29.32 33.31
CA HIS A 74 -36.31 28.71 34.38
C HIS A 74 -37.61 27.94 34.05
N HIS A 75 -37.69 26.68 34.49
CA HIS A 75 -38.47 26.32 35.69
C HIS A 75 -38.30 24.85 36.12
N SER A 76 -38.14 24.68 37.44
CA SER A 76 -38.29 23.43 38.18
C SER A 76 -39.74 23.31 38.68
N SER A 77 -40.30 22.10 38.73
CA SER A 77 -41.38 21.75 39.65
C SER A 77 -41.52 20.23 39.82
N ASP A 78 -41.59 19.85 41.10
CA ASP A 78 -41.85 18.53 41.69
C ASP A 78 -43.22 17.92 41.33
N HIS A 79 -43.36 16.58 41.46
CA HIS A 79 -44.22 15.92 42.47
C HIS A 79 -44.31 14.38 42.29
N HIS A 80 -44.01 13.65 43.38
CA HIS A 80 -44.66 12.46 44.00
C HIS A 80 -45.58 11.54 43.14
N HIS A 81 -45.62 10.20 43.27
CA HIS A 81 -45.80 9.37 44.49
C HIS A 81 -45.61 7.85 44.22
N SER A 82 -45.11 7.11 45.24
CA SER A 82 -45.32 5.68 45.65
C SER A 82 -45.50 4.53 44.62
N ASP A 83 -44.75 3.42 44.77
CA ASP A 83 -45.16 2.33 45.67
C ASP A 83 -44.12 1.20 45.83
N HIS A 84 -44.26 0.51 46.96
CA HIS A 84 -43.44 -0.56 47.52
C HIS A 84 -43.24 -1.79 46.62
N HIS A 85 -42.06 -2.45 46.72
CA HIS A 85 -42.03 -3.88 47.04
C HIS A 85 -40.67 -4.33 47.61
N HIS A 86 -40.78 -5.17 48.64
CA HIS A 86 -39.75 -5.70 49.51
C HIS A 86 -39.23 -7.04 48.97
N SER A 87 -37.90 -7.23 48.92
CA SER A 87 -37.28 -8.57 48.95
C SER A 87 -35.77 -8.51 49.20
N GLU A 88 -35.41 -8.96 50.41
CA GLU A 88 -34.23 -9.77 50.77
C GLU A 88 -32.82 -9.28 50.39
N GLU A 89 -32.16 -8.67 51.38
CA GLU A 89 -30.71 -8.42 51.39
C GLU A 89 -29.93 -9.70 51.76
N LYS A 90 -29.00 -10.11 50.87
CA LYS A 90 -27.83 -10.92 51.20
C LYS A 90 -26.60 -9.99 51.31
N PRO A 91 -25.64 -10.24 52.22
CA PRO A 91 -24.51 -9.35 52.39
C PRO A 91 -23.53 -9.50 51.22
N GLN A 92 -23.44 -8.45 50.38
CA GLN A 92 -22.39 -8.31 49.37
C GLN A 92 -21.18 -7.60 49.97
N GLN A 93 -20.01 -8.24 49.86
CA GLN A 93 -18.72 -7.69 50.21
C GLN A 93 -18.40 -6.47 49.32
N GLN A 94 -18.13 -5.32 49.94
CA GLN A 94 -17.55 -4.16 49.28
C GLN A 94 -16.11 -4.49 48.83
N GLN A 95 -15.92 -4.74 47.53
CA GLN A 95 -14.60 -4.59 46.92
C GLN A 95 -14.44 -3.16 46.44
N GLN A 96 -13.48 -2.46 47.04
CA GLN A 96 -13.00 -1.15 46.59
C GLN A 96 -12.46 -1.29 45.17
N GLN A 97 -13.16 -0.71 44.18
CA GLN A 97 -12.62 -0.55 42.84
C GLN A 97 -11.65 0.63 42.84
N GLN A 98 -10.37 0.34 42.67
CA GLN A 98 -9.36 1.33 42.33
C GLN A 98 -9.63 1.89 40.92
N PRO A 99 -9.36 3.18 40.66
CA PRO A 99 -9.49 3.76 39.33
C PRO A 99 -8.51 3.07 38.37
N GLN A 100 -9.06 2.36 37.38
CA GLN A 100 -8.27 1.78 36.28
C GLN A 100 -7.66 2.94 35.48
N GLN A 101 -6.34 3.08 35.57
CA GLN A 101 -5.58 3.88 34.61
C GLN A 101 -5.86 3.30 33.22
N GLN A 102 -6.40 4.13 32.33
CA GLN A 102 -6.51 3.80 30.90
C GLN A 102 -5.12 3.46 30.38
N GLN A 103 -4.83 2.17 30.26
CA GLN A 103 -3.67 1.72 29.50
C GLN A 103 -3.94 2.08 28.05
N GLN A 104 -3.16 3.01 27.54
CA GLN A 104 -3.01 3.23 26.10
C GLN A 104 -2.79 1.86 25.45
N PRO A 105 -3.45 1.53 24.33
CA PRO A 105 -3.18 0.29 23.63
C PRO A 105 -1.69 0.29 23.25
N GLN A 106 -0.89 -0.51 23.95
CA GLN A 106 0.45 -0.82 23.52
C GLN A 106 0.33 -1.38 22.10
N PRO A 107 1.15 -0.93 21.13
CA PRO A 107 1.19 -1.59 19.84
C PRO A 107 1.55 -3.05 20.12
N GLN A 108 0.57 -3.94 19.96
CA GLN A 108 0.83 -5.36 19.90
C GLN A 108 1.88 -5.50 18.82
N GLN A 109 3.11 -5.83 19.23
CA GLN A 109 4.13 -6.24 18.30
C GLN A 109 3.50 -7.43 17.59
N PHE A 110 3.06 -7.21 16.35
CA PHE A 110 2.75 -8.29 15.45
C PHE A 110 4.04 -9.10 15.42
N GLN A 111 4.07 -10.21 16.16
CA GLN A 111 5.04 -11.25 15.94
C GLN A 111 4.78 -11.64 14.49
N GLN A 112 5.59 -11.07 13.60
CA GLN A 112 5.69 -11.56 12.24
C GLN A 112 5.90 -13.05 12.40
N GLN A 113 4.89 -13.84 12.03
CA GLN A 113 5.12 -15.23 11.74
C GLN A 113 6.13 -15.22 10.60
N GLN A 114 7.41 -15.27 10.96
CA GLN A 114 8.47 -15.70 10.07
C GLN A 114 8.11 -17.14 9.72
N ASN A 115 7.28 -17.29 8.69
CA ASN A 115 7.32 -18.49 7.89
C ASN A 115 8.72 -18.55 7.31
N VAL A 116 9.63 -19.20 8.04
CA VAL A 116 10.88 -19.72 7.51
C VAL A 116 10.49 -20.66 6.37
N VAL A 117 10.54 -20.13 5.14
CA VAL A 117 10.24 -20.89 3.94
C VAL A 117 11.30 -21.97 3.79
N ALA A 118 10.89 -23.23 3.85
CA ALA A 118 11.78 -24.36 3.60
C ALA A 118 12.41 -24.23 2.20
N GLY A 119 13.75 -24.23 2.10
CA GLY A 119 14.45 -24.43 0.83
C GLY A 119 15.28 -23.26 0.26
N GLY A 120 15.55 -22.19 1.01
CA GLY A 120 16.50 -21.14 0.58
C GLY A 120 15.98 -20.16 -0.49
N ILE A 121 14.72 -20.29 -0.92
CA ILE A 121 14.05 -19.31 -1.79
C ILE A 121 13.60 -18.12 -0.93
N PRO A 122 14.03 -16.88 -1.20
CA PRO A 122 13.80 -15.73 -0.32
C PRO A 122 12.52 -14.94 -0.63
N TYR A 123 11.59 -15.52 -1.37
CA TYR A 123 10.35 -14.87 -1.78
C TYR A 123 9.15 -15.80 -1.60
N GLN A 124 7.98 -15.20 -1.47
CA GLN A 124 6.71 -15.90 -1.36
C GLN A 124 5.63 -15.19 -2.19
N TRP A 125 4.69 -15.96 -2.70
CA TRP A 125 3.47 -15.44 -3.30
C TRP A 125 2.36 -15.49 -2.27
N VAL A 126 1.70 -14.36 -2.04
CA VAL A 126 0.66 -14.20 -1.02
C VAL A 126 -0.64 -13.80 -1.70
N GLU A 127 -1.75 -14.48 -1.39
CA GLU A 127 -3.08 -14.10 -1.89
C GLU A 127 -3.44 -12.68 -1.44
N PHE A 128 -3.90 -11.86 -2.37
CA PHE A 128 -4.33 -10.50 -2.05
C PHE A 128 -5.72 -10.51 -1.40
N ASN A 129 -5.80 -10.01 -0.17
CA ASN A 129 -7.03 -9.96 0.64
C ASN A 129 -7.60 -8.54 0.80
N GLY A 130 -7.17 -7.60 -0.04
CA GLY A 130 -7.58 -6.19 0.03
C GLY A 130 -6.50 -5.25 0.59
N ASN A 131 -5.49 -5.79 1.27
CA ASN A 131 -4.33 -5.05 1.79
C ASN A 131 -3.03 -5.62 1.21
N PHE A 132 -2.06 -4.75 0.94
CA PHE A 132 -0.75 -5.16 0.48
C PHE A 132 0.15 -5.52 1.68
N PRO A 133 0.80 -6.70 1.69
CA PRO A 133 1.69 -7.09 2.78
C PRO A 133 2.99 -6.27 2.77
N GLN A 134 3.67 -6.24 3.91
CA GLN A 134 5.03 -5.68 4.00
C GLN A 134 5.97 -6.40 3.02
N ASN A 135 6.92 -5.66 2.47
CA ASN A 135 7.91 -6.19 1.53
C ASN A 135 7.32 -6.77 0.24
N VAL A 136 6.07 -6.41 -0.11
CA VAL A 136 5.59 -6.66 -1.47
C VAL A 136 6.48 -5.92 -2.47
N VAL A 137 6.92 -6.62 -3.50
CA VAL A 137 7.79 -6.09 -4.55
C VAL A 137 6.99 -5.07 -5.35
N SER A 138 7.43 -3.81 -5.30
CA SER A 138 6.74 -2.68 -5.90
C SER A 138 7.71 -1.67 -6.47
N GLN A 139 7.23 -0.85 -7.40
CA GLN A 139 7.94 0.33 -7.86
C GLN A 139 6.98 1.49 -8.11
N SER A 140 7.40 2.66 -7.64
CA SER A 140 6.74 3.93 -7.88
C SER A 140 7.46 4.71 -8.99
N ASN A 141 6.72 5.50 -9.76
CA ASN A 141 7.27 6.43 -10.73
C ASN A 141 7.10 7.90 -10.31
N SER A 142 7.68 8.82 -11.09
CA SER A 142 7.52 10.27 -10.88
C SER A 142 6.10 10.79 -11.09
N LEU A 143 5.25 10.02 -11.75
CA LEU A 143 3.86 10.36 -12.04
C LEU A 143 2.89 9.90 -10.94
N GLY A 144 3.41 9.37 -9.82
CA GLY A 144 2.57 8.93 -8.70
C GLY A 144 1.96 7.54 -8.85
N LYS A 145 2.28 6.80 -9.92
CA LYS A 145 1.82 5.41 -10.04
C LYS A 145 2.77 4.51 -9.27
N THR A 146 2.19 3.68 -8.42
CA THR A 146 2.88 2.57 -7.76
C THR A 146 2.25 1.29 -8.24
N PHE A 147 3.08 0.43 -8.82
CA PHE A 147 2.67 -0.91 -9.24
C PHE A 147 3.37 -1.94 -8.38
N VAL A 148 2.67 -3.03 -8.07
CA VAL A 148 3.22 -4.21 -7.38
C VAL A 148 3.35 -5.37 -8.36
N VAL A 149 4.32 -6.24 -8.14
CA VAL A 149 4.42 -7.51 -8.87
C VAL A 149 3.30 -8.44 -8.40
N ALA A 150 2.46 -8.86 -9.34
CA ALA A 150 1.31 -9.71 -9.09
C ALA A 150 1.26 -10.89 -10.07
N ARG A 151 0.41 -11.87 -9.78
CA ARG A 151 0.09 -12.97 -10.70
C ARG A 151 -1.37 -13.40 -10.59
N ALA A 152 -1.95 -13.82 -11.70
CA ALA A 152 -3.33 -14.29 -11.76
C ALA A 152 -3.46 -15.59 -12.56
N GLU A 153 -4.52 -16.34 -12.32
CA GLU A 153 -4.86 -17.52 -13.13
C GLU A 153 -5.53 -17.10 -14.43
N VAL A 154 -4.99 -17.56 -15.56
CA VAL A 154 -5.53 -17.28 -16.90
C VAL A 154 -5.39 -18.54 -17.75
N GLN A 155 -6.50 -19.06 -18.27
CA GLN A 155 -6.52 -20.19 -19.23
C GLN A 155 -5.72 -21.43 -18.76
N GLY A 156 -5.85 -21.78 -17.49
CA GLY A 156 -5.14 -22.94 -16.90
C GLY A 156 -3.67 -22.68 -16.54
N GLY A 157 -3.13 -21.51 -16.88
CA GLY A 157 -1.81 -21.05 -16.45
C GLY A 157 -1.88 -20.05 -15.29
N LYS A 158 -0.72 -19.80 -14.67
CA LYS A 158 -0.51 -18.75 -13.68
C LYS A 158 0.42 -17.70 -14.29
N HIS A 159 -0.10 -16.50 -14.55
CA HIS A 159 0.59 -15.48 -15.34
C HIS A 159 0.99 -14.28 -14.48
N PRO A 160 2.29 -13.91 -14.43
CA PRO A 160 2.72 -12.71 -13.73
C PRO A 160 2.36 -11.45 -14.52
N GLY A 161 2.28 -10.35 -13.79
CA GLY A 161 1.88 -9.03 -14.26
C GLY A 161 2.02 -8.02 -13.13
N TYR A 162 1.16 -7.01 -13.13
CA TYR A 162 1.19 -5.94 -12.15
C TYR A 162 -0.19 -5.70 -11.53
N ALA A 163 -0.23 -5.24 -10.29
CA ALA A 163 -1.44 -4.66 -9.72
C ALA A 163 -1.23 -3.18 -9.39
N ASP A 164 -2.26 -2.37 -9.62
CA ASP A 164 -2.27 -0.96 -9.25
C ASP A 164 -2.77 -0.83 -7.81
N ILE A 165 -1.97 -0.19 -6.97
CA ILE A 165 -2.29 -0.06 -5.55
C ILE A 165 -3.53 0.80 -5.30
N ARG A 166 -3.88 1.72 -6.21
CA ARG A 166 -4.99 2.66 -6.06
C ARG A 166 -6.31 1.95 -6.33
N ASN A 167 -6.40 1.22 -7.44
CA ASN A 167 -7.63 0.53 -7.84
C ASN A 167 -7.70 -0.93 -7.36
N LYS A 168 -6.58 -1.48 -6.87
CA LYS A 168 -6.44 -2.84 -6.34
C LYS A 168 -6.81 -3.95 -7.34
N ASN A 169 -6.63 -3.68 -8.63
CA ASN A 169 -6.83 -4.65 -9.69
C ASN A 169 -5.49 -5.18 -10.17
N CYS A 170 -5.43 -6.48 -10.46
CA CYS A 170 -4.31 -7.11 -11.14
C CYS A 170 -4.53 -7.14 -12.64
N TYR A 171 -3.46 -6.89 -13.39
CA TYR A 171 -3.40 -6.92 -14.83
C TYR A 171 -2.27 -7.86 -15.26
N THR A 172 -2.57 -8.81 -16.13
CA THR A 172 -1.59 -9.67 -16.78
C THR A 172 -1.82 -9.66 -18.30
N SER A 173 -1.03 -10.44 -19.04
CA SER A 173 -1.16 -10.56 -20.49
C SER A 173 -1.39 -12.01 -20.90
N TYR A 174 -2.26 -12.22 -21.88
CA TYR A 174 -2.51 -13.52 -22.48
C TYR A 174 -3.19 -13.38 -23.84
N GLY A 175 -2.73 -14.14 -24.83
CA GLY A 175 -3.41 -14.29 -26.12
C GLY A 175 -3.63 -12.96 -26.86
N GLY A 176 -2.67 -12.03 -26.79
CA GLY A 176 -2.77 -10.72 -27.44
C GLY A 176 -3.52 -9.66 -26.62
N LYS A 177 -4.02 -9.97 -25.43
CA LYS A 177 -4.85 -9.08 -24.61
C LYS A 177 -4.24 -8.82 -23.24
N GLU A 178 -4.56 -7.65 -22.69
CA GLU A 178 -4.46 -7.40 -21.25
C GLU A 178 -5.66 -8.07 -20.57
N VAL A 179 -5.40 -8.80 -19.50
CA VAL A 179 -6.41 -9.52 -18.72
C VAL A 179 -6.45 -8.94 -17.32
N GLU A 180 -7.61 -8.40 -16.93
CA GLU A 180 -7.87 -7.93 -15.57
C GLU A 180 -8.35 -9.09 -14.68
N ALA A 181 -7.81 -9.18 -13.46
CA ALA A 181 -8.20 -10.17 -12.46
C ALA A 181 -8.42 -9.53 -11.08
N LYS A 182 -9.49 -9.95 -10.41
CA LYS A 182 -9.82 -9.55 -9.02
C LYS A 182 -9.25 -10.50 -7.97
N LYS A 183 -9.02 -11.76 -8.34
CA LYS A 183 -8.34 -12.75 -7.51
C LYS A 183 -6.93 -12.94 -8.03
N TYR A 184 -5.94 -12.63 -7.20
CA TYR A 184 -4.55 -12.64 -7.58
C TYR A 184 -3.65 -12.81 -6.35
N GLU A 185 -2.40 -13.13 -6.60
CA GLU A 185 -1.35 -13.18 -5.58
C GLU A 185 -0.33 -12.08 -5.85
N VAL A 186 0.31 -11.57 -4.80
CA VAL A 186 1.39 -10.59 -4.88
C VAL A 186 2.70 -11.18 -4.40
N LEU A 187 3.80 -10.73 -5.00
CA LEU A 187 5.14 -11.21 -4.65
C LEU A 187 5.68 -10.46 -3.44
N VAL A 188 6.01 -11.17 -2.36
CA VAL A 188 6.70 -10.64 -1.19
C VAL A 188 8.14 -11.13 -1.19
N CYS A 189 9.08 -10.19 -1.10
CA CYS A 189 10.50 -10.50 -1.01
C CYS A 189 11.24 -9.34 -0.32
N GLU A 190 12.18 -9.67 0.56
CA GLU A 190 13.02 -8.65 1.20
C GLU A 190 13.82 -7.85 0.16
N PRO A 191 13.84 -6.50 0.22
CA PRO A 191 14.54 -5.67 -0.76
C PRO A 191 16.03 -5.99 -0.95
N SER A 192 16.69 -6.56 0.05
CA SER A 192 18.11 -6.99 -0.02
C SER A 192 18.32 -8.35 -0.68
N ARG A 193 17.24 -9.07 -1.01
CA ARG A 193 17.28 -10.46 -1.49
C ARG A 193 16.91 -10.58 -2.97
N TYR A 194 16.58 -9.48 -3.65
CA TYR A 194 16.29 -9.46 -5.08
C TYR A 194 16.89 -8.26 -5.79
N GLN A 195 17.03 -8.39 -7.10
CA GLN A 195 17.44 -7.31 -7.99
C GLN A 195 16.79 -7.44 -9.37
N TRP A 196 16.72 -6.34 -10.09
CA TRP A 196 16.35 -6.34 -11.50
C TRP A 196 17.60 -6.51 -12.35
N THR A 197 17.64 -7.55 -13.18
CA THR A 197 18.78 -7.89 -14.03
C THR A 197 18.41 -7.67 -15.49
N GLN A 198 19.20 -6.87 -16.22
CA GLN A 198 18.99 -6.67 -17.65
C GLN A 198 19.01 -8.02 -18.38
N CYS A 199 17.99 -8.27 -19.20
CA CYS A 199 17.87 -9.51 -19.95
C CYS A 199 17.81 -9.21 -21.45
N SER A 200 18.75 -9.78 -22.19
CA SER A 200 18.76 -9.76 -23.66
C SER A 200 18.47 -11.14 -24.26
N ASN A 201 18.52 -12.21 -23.46
CA ASN A 201 18.23 -13.57 -23.87
C ASN A 201 17.43 -14.32 -22.78
N PRO A 202 16.10 -14.47 -22.93
CA PRO A 202 15.25 -15.22 -21.99
C PRO A 202 15.65 -16.69 -21.81
N GLN A 203 16.37 -17.27 -22.77
CA GLN A 203 16.79 -18.68 -22.73
C GLN A 203 18.02 -18.89 -21.84
N ASN A 204 18.76 -17.82 -21.53
CA ASN A 204 19.97 -17.87 -20.72
C ASN A 204 20.04 -16.63 -19.81
N ILE A 205 19.18 -16.60 -18.80
CA ILE A 205 19.09 -15.52 -17.82
C ILE A 205 20.22 -15.68 -16.80
N ASN A 206 20.99 -14.63 -16.58
CA ASN A 206 22.00 -14.60 -15.52
C ASN A 206 21.34 -14.48 -14.14
N GLY A 207 21.79 -15.26 -13.16
CA GLY A 207 21.25 -15.30 -11.80
C GLY A 207 20.09 -16.29 -11.63
N ASN A 208 19.34 -16.13 -10.53
CA ASN A 208 18.21 -16.99 -10.20
C ASN A 208 16.89 -16.26 -10.51
N PRO A 209 16.26 -16.47 -11.69
CA PRO A 209 15.04 -15.76 -12.05
C PRO A 209 13.87 -16.17 -11.14
N ILE A 210 13.11 -15.19 -10.65
CA ILE A 210 11.89 -15.44 -9.88
C ILE A 210 10.81 -15.97 -10.82
N GLN A 211 10.38 -17.21 -10.59
CA GLN A 211 9.25 -17.80 -11.30
C GLN A 211 7.93 -17.18 -10.81
N GLY A 212 7.26 -16.47 -11.73
CA GLY A 212 5.96 -15.85 -11.52
C GLY A 212 4.78 -16.78 -11.79
N GLY A 213 5.01 -17.90 -12.45
CA GLY A 213 4.02 -18.94 -12.65
C GLY A 213 4.40 -19.84 -13.81
N ASN A 214 3.43 -20.26 -14.60
CA ASN A 214 3.60 -21.18 -15.70
C ASN A 214 2.46 -21.05 -16.72
N GLU A 215 2.76 -21.34 -17.98
CA GLU A 215 1.77 -21.65 -18.99
C GLU A 215 1.03 -22.97 -18.67
N ASN A 216 -0.08 -23.24 -19.35
CA ASN A 216 -0.86 -24.47 -19.18
C ASN A 216 -0.06 -25.76 -19.49
N ASP A 217 0.99 -25.67 -20.31
CA ASP A 217 1.90 -26.78 -20.62
C ASP A 217 3.05 -26.93 -19.59
N ASN A 218 2.94 -26.26 -18.44
CA ASN A 218 3.96 -26.15 -17.39
C ASN A 218 5.23 -25.38 -17.80
N THR A 219 5.28 -24.72 -18.96
CA THR A 219 6.41 -23.83 -19.28
C THR A 219 6.51 -22.72 -18.23
N PRO A 220 7.66 -22.56 -17.54
CA PRO A 220 7.79 -21.54 -16.50
C PRO A 220 7.71 -20.13 -17.09
N LEU A 221 7.06 -19.24 -16.35
CA LEU A 221 7.01 -17.81 -16.62
C LEU A 221 7.81 -17.05 -15.57
N TYR A 222 8.74 -16.21 -16.00
CA TYR A 222 9.56 -15.36 -15.13
C TYR A 222 9.02 -13.94 -15.07
N VAL A 223 9.12 -13.32 -13.90
CA VAL A 223 8.72 -11.93 -13.69
C VAL A 223 9.70 -11.00 -14.41
N CYS A 224 9.19 -10.11 -15.25
CA CYS A 224 9.98 -9.06 -15.87
C CYS A 224 9.44 -7.67 -15.58
N LYS A 225 10.31 -6.67 -15.69
CA LYS A 225 10.00 -5.24 -15.61
C LYS A 225 10.28 -4.58 -16.96
N ILE A 226 9.32 -3.77 -17.39
CA ILE A 226 9.34 -2.99 -18.62
C ILE A 226 9.20 -1.53 -18.24
N ASN A 227 10.18 -0.70 -18.58
CA ASN A 227 10.05 0.74 -18.41
C ASN A 227 9.44 1.36 -19.67
N ARG A 228 8.26 1.98 -19.55
CA ARG A 228 7.59 2.69 -20.64
C ARG A 228 7.34 4.13 -20.20
N ASP A 229 7.98 5.09 -20.86
CA ASP A 229 7.80 6.52 -20.59
C ASP A 229 7.98 6.89 -19.10
N GLY A 230 8.94 6.23 -18.43
CA GLY A 230 9.22 6.41 -17.00
C GLY A 230 8.28 5.64 -16.06
N VAL A 231 7.39 4.80 -16.58
CA VAL A 231 6.47 3.96 -15.80
C VAL A 231 6.94 2.50 -15.81
N PRO A 232 7.16 1.88 -14.63
CA PRO A 232 7.60 0.49 -14.53
C PRO A 232 6.40 -0.46 -14.57
N TYR A 233 6.16 -1.11 -15.72
CA TYR A 233 5.20 -2.19 -15.83
C TYR A 233 5.84 -3.54 -15.53
N PHE A 234 5.05 -4.49 -15.02
CA PHE A 234 5.50 -5.86 -14.81
C PHE A 234 4.78 -6.83 -15.72
N GLY A 235 5.47 -7.90 -16.12
CA GLY A 235 4.95 -8.86 -17.08
C GLY A 235 5.64 -10.20 -16.96
N LYS A 236 5.68 -10.91 -18.09
CA LYS A 236 6.20 -12.27 -18.20
C LYS A 236 7.24 -12.41 -19.31
N THR A 237 8.22 -13.27 -19.09
CA THR A 237 9.02 -13.89 -20.15
C THR A 237 9.14 -15.39 -19.86
N SER A 238 9.72 -16.17 -20.77
CA SER A 238 9.91 -17.62 -20.58
C SER A 238 11.16 -18.11 -21.30
N PRO A 239 11.70 -19.29 -20.95
CA PRO A 239 12.77 -19.93 -21.71
C PRO A 239 12.41 -20.24 -23.18
N LYS A 240 11.11 -20.26 -23.52
CA LYS A 240 10.62 -20.47 -24.89
C LYS A 240 10.36 -19.15 -25.63
N ALA A 241 10.43 -18.00 -24.94
CA ALA A 241 10.18 -16.69 -25.53
C ALA A 241 11.46 -16.06 -26.07
N SER A 242 11.31 -15.15 -27.03
CA SER A 242 12.39 -14.29 -27.52
C SER A 242 12.39 -12.88 -26.89
N CYS A 243 11.35 -12.54 -26.12
CA CYS A 243 11.12 -11.20 -25.56
C CYS A 243 10.27 -11.26 -24.28
N ALA A 244 10.00 -10.10 -23.69
CA ALA A 244 9.03 -9.94 -22.61
C ALA A 244 7.65 -9.53 -23.14
N TYR A 245 6.61 -9.91 -22.40
CA TYR A 245 5.21 -9.58 -22.66
C TYR A 245 4.59 -8.91 -21.43
N TYR A 246 3.82 -7.84 -21.63
CA TYR A 246 3.06 -7.20 -20.57
C TYR A 246 1.72 -6.66 -21.09
N GLY A 247 0.73 -6.58 -20.20
CA GLY A 247 -0.57 -5.99 -20.50
C GLY A 247 -0.49 -4.48 -20.38
N PHE A 248 -1.06 -3.76 -21.35
CA PHE A 248 -1.28 -2.32 -21.24
C PHE A 248 -2.37 -1.86 -22.21
N ASN A 249 -3.33 -1.12 -21.67
CA ASN A 249 -4.40 -0.46 -22.43
C ASN A 249 -5.21 -1.47 -23.27
N GLY A 250 -5.58 -2.59 -22.65
CA GLY A 250 -6.40 -3.65 -23.25
C GLY A 250 -5.64 -4.62 -24.15
N LYS A 251 -4.32 -4.46 -24.35
CA LYS A 251 -3.52 -5.28 -25.28
C LYS A 251 -2.28 -5.86 -24.60
N GLU A 252 -1.84 -7.01 -25.11
CA GLU A 252 -0.50 -7.55 -24.81
C GLU A 252 0.53 -6.89 -25.73
N HIS A 253 1.61 -6.40 -25.16
CA HIS A 253 2.72 -5.77 -25.87
C HIS A 253 3.98 -6.62 -25.69
N LYS A 254 4.78 -6.70 -26.76
CA LYS A 254 6.09 -7.38 -26.76
C LYS A 254 7.22 -6.35 -26.68
N VAL A 255 8.26 -6.64 -25.89
CA VAL A 255 9.43 -5.75 -25.70
C VAL A 255 10.71 -6.56 -25.60
N GLU A 256 11.73 -6.14 -26.36
CA GLU A 256 13.05 -6.80 -26.39
C GLU A 256 13.97 -6.30 -25.28
N ASN A 257 13.85 -5.03 -24.89
CA ASN A 257 14.62 -4.43 -23.80
C ASN A 257 13.81 -4.48 -22.49
N PHE A 258 14.18 -5.39 -21.60
CA PHE A 258 13.52 -5.56 -20.31
C PHE A 258 14.50 -6.09 -19.26
N GLU A 259 14.08 -6.03 -18.00
CA GLU A 259 14.81 -6.62 -16.89
C GLU A 259 14.03 -7.82 -16.34
N VAL A 260 14.71 -8.87 -15.92
CA VAL A 260 14.12 -10.01 -15.20
C VAL A 260 14.38 -9.82 -13.71
N LEU A 261 13.39 -10.13 -12.88
CA LEU A 261 13.55 -10.16 -11.44
C LEU A 261 14.34 -11.40 -11.04
N THR A 262 15.50 -11.22 -10.40
CA THR A 262 16.32 -12.32 -9.89
C THR A 262 16.51 -12.20 -8.39
N PHE A 263 16.80 -13.32 -7.72
CA PHE A 263 17.06 -13.37 -6.30
C PHE A 263 18.48 -13.86 -5.95
N HIS A 264 18.94 -13.47 -4.76
CA HIS A 264 20.25 -13.80 -4.20
C HIS A 264 20.21 -14.97 -3.22
#